data_AF-A0A812VSN6-F1
#
_entry.id   AF-A0A812VSN6-F1
#
_cell.length_a   1.000
_cell.length_b   1.000
_cell.length_c   1.000
_cell.angle_alpha   90.00
_cell.angle_beta   90.00
_cell.angle_gamma   90.00
#
_symmetry.space_group_name_H-M   'P 1'
#
loop_
_entity.id
_entity.type
_entity.pdbx_description
1 polymer ?
#
loop_
_entity_poly.entity_id
_entity_poly.type
_entity_poly.pdbx_seq_one_letter_code
_entity_poly.pdbx_strand_id
1 'polypeptide(L)'
;MKLASSMQKTSALEKHFHTKHPLRMFYRDVLDEVEGCKGHFDLSAVWARLAPSGNVYRLCALQEVRLGHCADLQSQLRELAEEFEETLGGTSEERYNLLIASLKEAKVDLDEAYEQAEKGWELDSFKTTGYPPLEEFLVGNVSRGLFVAPAEPGAWKDWCTSKLVGCMVAVVQILGPVMVVLSLWQDPTNYLQHPLETAKRISVNNVFCVERDMGEWCTILMGVVFSFFVVVQLLNYAHEELEDAYKFGRLAGCASFWAFAGGYINAWCVMWNILVIPVSFWKLTHASQVVLNAMTILFMFNLDDLAGTAGAVLGTSDTLFQRGLCWNYALLSQCPLDLRDVVNPKATSAADFWQLRLTATALQSARAAQNAETRVAPFEQTPLLAANRNGHGVPSLEQLKVCMRFTKDGSIYQLPSANSSIQASLWQLLVWILRLLQVLMPAFYFVVNKPCTHPDDATAASKY
;
A
#
# COMPACT_ATOMS: atom_id res chain seq x y z
N MET A 1 17.29 -10.16 6.55
CA MET A 1 18.54 -9.95 5.72
C MET A 1 18.50 -10.70 4.38
N LYS A 2 17.68 -11.76 4.23
CA LYS A 2 17.42 -12.39 2.92
C LYS A 2 16.26 -11.76 2.15
N LEU A 3 15.32 -11.03 2.78
CA LEU A 3 14.39 -10.15 2.06
C LEU A 3 15.12 -8.99 1.39
N ALA A 4 16.08 -8.36 2.08
CA ALA A 4 17.00 -7.41 1.46
C ALA A 4 17.87 -8.06 0.36
N SER A 5 18.15 -9.38 0.43
CA SER A 5 18.83 -10.09 -0.65
C SER A 5 17.92 -10.49 -1.82
N SER A 6 16.61 -10.72 -1.60
CA SER A 6 15.64 -10.92 -2.69
C SER A 6 15.23 -9.59 -3.32
N MET A 7 15.29 -8.49 -2.55
CA MET A 7 15.14 -7.11 -3.01
C MET A 7 16.49 -6.44 -3.42
N GLN A 8 17.62 -7.12 -3.28
CA GLN A 8 18.87 -6.82 -3.98
C GLN A 8 19.00 -7.67 -5.25
N LYS A 9 18.41 -8.87 -5.28
CA LYS A 9 18.20 -9.62 -6.53
C LYS A 9 17.37 -8.83 -7.54
N THR A 10 16.55 -7.87 -7.11
CA THR A 10 15.88 -6.92 -8.01
C THR A 10 16.82 -5.97 -8.75
N SER A 11 18.10 -5.79 -8.37
CA SER A 11 19.06 -5.07 -9.22
C SER A 11 19.60 -5.95 -10.37
N ALA A 12 19.71 -7.26 -10.13
CA ALA A 12 19.97 -8.26 -11.18
C ALA A 12 18.73 -8.46 -12.07
N LEU A 13 17.53 -8.40 -11.49
CA LEU A 13 16.24 -8.44 -12.18
C LEU A 13 15.94 -7.15 -12.95
N GLU A 14 16.35 -5.97 -12.48
CA GLU A 14 16.31 -4.69 -13.22
C GLU A 14 17.23 -4.74 -14.44
N LYS A 15 18.45 -5.28 -14.28
CA LYS A 15 19.31 -5.60 -15.41
C LYS A 15 18.64 -6.60 -16.36
N HIS A 16 17.92 -7.58 -15.83
CA HIS A 16 17.17 -8.56 -16.61
C HIS A 16 15.94 -7.95 -17.32
N PHE A 17 15.27 -6.98 -16.72
CA PHE A 17 14.10 -6.29 -17.26
C PHE A 17 14.49 -5.32 -18.40
N HIS A 18 15.60 -4.60 -18.22
CA HIS A 18 16.18 -3.76 -19.26
C HIS A 18 16.76 -4.55 -20.44
N THR A 19 17.03 -5.85 -20.27
CA THR A 19 17.68 -6.63 -21.33
C THR A 19 16.87 -7.80 -21.88
N LYS A 20 15.90 -8.43 -21.19
CA LYS A 20 15.44 -9.82 -21.52
C LYS A 20 14.08 -10.31 -20.94
N HIS A 21 12.99 -9.52 -20.80
CA HIS A 21 11.76 -10.03 -20.13
C HIS A 21 10.46 -9.98 -20.97
N PRO A 22 9.60 -11.04 -20.96
CA PRO A 22 8.32 -11.06 -21.68
C PRO A 22 7.30 -10.00 -21.27
N LEU A 23 7.47 -9.44 -20.08
CA LEU A 23 6.58 -8.44 -19.52
C LEU A 23 6.81 -7.05 -20.12
N ARG A 24 7.91 -6.85 -20.86
CA ARG A 24 8.28 -5.55 -21.44
C ARG A 24 7.20 -5.01 -22.38
N MET A 25 6.54 -5.87 -23.16
CA MET A 25 5.49 -5.46 -24.10
C MET A 25 4.15 -5.09 -23.43
N PHE A 26 3.82 -5.68 -22.26
CA PHE A 26 2.60 -5.32 -21.52
C PHE A 26 2.69 -3.94 -20.85
N TYR A 27 3.91 -3.46 -20.62
CA TYR A 27 4.21 -2.14 -20.10
C TYR A 27 4.75 -1.21 -21.17
N ARG A 28 4.48 -1.49 -22.45
CA ARG A 28 4.95 -0.68 -23.58
C ARG A 28 4.63 0.80 -23.39
N ASP A 29 3.42 1.15 -22.96
CA ASP A 29 3.06 2.56 -22.74
C ASP A 29 3.88 3.20 -21.61
N VAL A 30 4.18 2.43 -20.55
CA VAL A 30 5.05 2.89 -19.45
C VAL A 30 6.48 3.05 -19.96
N LEU A 31 6.97 2.13 -20.81
CA LEU A 31 8.31 2.18 -21.38
C LEU A 31 8.46 3.27 -22.46
N ASP A 32 7.43 3.52 -23.25
CA ASP A 32 7.36 4.57 -24.26
C ASP A 32 7.27 5.96 -23.56
N GLU A 33 6.54 6.08 -22.44
CA GLU A 33 6.54 7.28 -21.57
C GLU A 33 7.92 7.49 -20.91
N VAL A 34 8.59 6.39 -20.53
CA VAL A 34 9.93 6.34 -19.97
C VAL A 34 11.02 6.69 -21.02
N GLU A 35 10.89 6.24 -22.27
CA GLU A 35 11.79 6.57 -23.39
C GLU A 35 11.55 7.98 -23.94
N GLY A 36 10.31 8.49 -23.86
CA GLY A 36 9.93 9.86 -24.19
C GLY A 36 10.50 10.91 -23.21
N CYS A 37 10.78 10.52 -21.97
CA CYS A 37 11.39 11.36 -20.93
C CYS A 37 12.94 11.36 -21.03
N LYS A 38 13.48 11.83 -22.16
CA LYS A 38 14.94 12.00 -22.32
C LYS A 38 15.45 13.11 -21.38
N GLY A 39 16.16 12.74 -20.32
CA GLY A 39 17.06 13.66 -19.63
C GLY A 39 17.26 13.41 -18.15
N HIS A 40 16.20 13.26 -17.36
CA HIS A 40 16.25 13.09 -15.90
C HIS A 40 15.25 11.99 -15.50
N PHE A 41 15.72 10.75 -15.46
CA PHE A 41 14.93 9.60 -15.01
C PHE A 41 14.75 9.69 -13.49
N ASP A 42 13.55 10.07 -13.03
CA ASP A 42 13.13 9.72 -11.68
C ASP A 42 12.17 8.52 -11.74
N LEU A 43 12.75 7.31 -11.76
CA LEU A 43 11.96 6.08 -11.69
C LEU A 43 11.06 6.07 -10.46
N SER A 44 11.47 6.70 -9.36
CA SER A 44 10.69 6.82 -8.14
C SER A 44 9.38 7.58 -8.40
N ALA A 45 9.42 8.65 -9.19
CA ALA A 45 8.22 9.39 -9.59
C ALA A 45 7.27 8.54 -10.45
N VAL A 46 7.79 7.67 -11.33
CA VAL A 46 6.95 6.75 -12.12
C VAL A 46 6.25 5.75 -11.20
N TRP A 47 7.00 5.14 -10.27
CA TRP A 47 6.42 4.18 -9.33
C TRP A 47 5.40 4.82 -8.39
N ALA A 48 5.67 6.04 -7.90
CA ALA A 48 4.74 6.80 -7.07
C ALA A 48 3.45 7.17 -7.81
N ARG A 49 3.46 7.31 -9.14
CA ARG A 49 2.25 7.52 -9.95
C ARG A 49 1.41 6.25 -10.09
N LEU A 50 2.06 5.08 -10.13
CA LEU A 50 1.41 3.79 -10.37
C LEU A 50 0.92 3.12 -9.08
N ALA A 51 1.76 3.14 -8.04
CA ALA A 51 1.54 2.44 -6.78
C ALA A 51 1.36 3.43 -5.63
N PRO A 52 0.58 3.05 -4.59
CA PRO A 52 0.40 3.84 -3.39
C PRO A 52 1.70 3.97 -2.59
N SER A 53 1.78 4.98 -1.75
CA SER A 53 2.83 5.07 -0.74
C SER A 53 2.81 3.87 0.20
N GLY A 54 3.99 3.51 0.67
CA GLY A 54 4.26 2.39 1.55
C GLY A 54 4.06 2.78 2.99
N ASN A 55 3.15 2.08 3.65
CA ASN A 55 3.09 2.03 5.11
C ASN A 55 3.16 0.58 5.60
N VAL A 56 3.39 0.40 6.90
CA VAL A 56 3.55 -0.93 7.50
C VAL A 56 2.34 -1.85 7.26
N TYR A 57 1.13 -1.28 7.20
CA TYR A 57 -0.11 -2.02 6.98
C TYR A 57 -0.23 -2.53 5.54
N ARG A 58 0.07 -1.68 4.55
CA ARG A 58 0.10 -2.04 3.13
C ARG A 58 1.18 -3.07 2.83
N LEU A 59 2.34 -2.96 3.48
CA LEU A 59 3.39 -3.99 3.39
C LEU A 59 2.89 -5.34 3.94
N CYS A 60 2.26 -5.32 5.12
CA CYS A 60 1.67 -6.51 5.72
C CYS A 60 0.58 -7.13 4.84
N ALA A 61 -0.21 -6.31 4.16
CA ALA A 61 -1.24 -6.75 3.23
C ALA A 61 -0.65 -7.38 1.97
N LEU A 62 0.35 -6.75 1.36
CA LEU A 62 1.05 -7.27 0.18
C LEU A 62 1.67 -8.65 0.47
N GLN A 63 2.30 -8.80 1.64
CA GLN A 63 2.88 -10.09 2.07
C GLN A 63 1.81 -11.18 2.16
N GLU A 64 0.61 -10.87 2.67
CA GLU A 64 -0.49 -11.83 2.79
C GLU A 64 -1.06 -12.24 1.44
N VAL A 65 -1.33 -11.27 0.56
CA VAL A 65 -1.81 -11.55 -0.81
C VAL A 65 -0.82 -12.45 -1.54
N ARG A 66 0.47 -12.11 -1.46
CA ARG A 66 1.54 -12.92 -2.05
C ARG A 66 1.57 -14.34 -1.48
N LEU A 67 1.55 -14.49 -0.16
CA LEU A 67 1.57 -15.81 0.50
C LEU A 67 0.33 -16.64 0.16
N GLY A 68 -0.83 -16.00 0.00
CA GLY A 68 -2.06 -16.65 -0.47
C GLY A 68 -1.87 -17.30 -1.84
N HIS A 69 -1.32 -16.57 -2.81
CA HIS A 69 -1.02 -17.09 -4.15
C HIS A 69 0.06 -18.17 -4.15
N CYS A 70 1.14 -18.00 -3.37
CA CYS A 70 2.16 -19.03 -3.20
C CYS A 70 1.52 -20.33 -2.68
N ALA A 71 0.73 -20.23 -1.61
CA ALA A 71 0.12 -21.40 -0.99
C ALA A 71 -0.86 -22.10 -1.93
N ASP A 72 -1.65 -21.35 -2.69
CA ASP A 72 -2.59 -21.85 -3.69
C ASP A 72 -1.86 -22.65 -4.79
N LEU A 73 -0.83 -22.05 -5.42
CA LEU A 73 -0.03 -22.73 -6.45
C LEU A 73 0.73 -23.95 -5.91
N GLN A 74 1.26 -23.89 -4.69
CA GLN A 74 1.91 -25.05 -4.07
C GLN A 74 0.94 -26.19 -3.80
N SER A 75 -0.31 -25.88 -3.47
CA SER A 75 -1.39 -26.86 -3.33
C SER A 75 -1.63 -27.57 -4.66
N GLN A 76 -1.83 -26.80 -5.73
CA GLN A 76 -2.06 -27.34 -7.07
C GLN A 76 -0.85 -28.15 -7.57
N LEU A 77 0.38 -27.71 -7.28
CA LEU A 77 1.59 -28.42 -7.67
C LEU A 77 1.73 -29.77 -6.94
N ARG A 78 1.32 -29.84 -5.67
CA ARG A 78 1.28 -31.09 -4.90
C ARG A 78 0.23 -32.05 -5.46
N GLU A 79 -0.96 -31.55 -5.80
CA GLU A 79 -2.00 -32.35 -6.47
C GLU A 79 -1.51 -32.91 -7.81
N LEU A 80 -0.82 -32.09 -8.61
CA LEU A 80 -0.21 -32.52 -9.87
C LEU A 80 0.91 -33.55 -9.65
N ALA A 81 1.73 -33.37 -8.61
CA ALA A 81 2.77 -34.34 -8.26
C ALA A 81 2.21 -35.70 -7.83
N GLU A 82 0.99 -35.75 -7.30
CA GLU A 82 0.25 -36.99 -7.01
C GLU A 82 -0.41 -37.56 -8.26
N GLU A 83 -1.04 -36.71 -9.09
CA GLU A 83 -1.69 -37.10 -10.36
C GLU A 83 -0.69 -37.77 -11.33
N PHE A 84 0.56 -37.29 -11.36
CA PHE A 84 1.64 -37.80 -12.21
C PHE A 84 2.66 -38.68 -11.46
N GLU A 85 2.23 -39.38 -10.40
CA GLU A 85 3.10 -40.25 -9.59
C GLU A 85 3.88 -41.27 -10.42
N GLU A 86 3.22 -41.95 -11.36
CA GLU A 86 3.86 -42.97 -12.21
C GLU A 86 4.98 -42.39 -13.10
N THR A 87 4.79 -41.16 -13.57
CA THR A 87 5.73 -40.47 -14.47
C THR A 87 6.93 -39.88 -13.73
N LEU A 88 6.71 -39.36 -12.52
CA LEU A 88 7.73 -38.64 -11.75
C LEU A 88 8.54 -39.56 -10.82
N GLY A 89 7.92 -40.64 -10.32
CA GLY A 89 8.55 -41.58 -9.39
C GLY A 89 8.98 -40.94 -8.05
N GLY A 90 9.54 -41.74 -7.13
CA GLY A 90 10.03 -41.25 -5.84
C GLY A 90 8.91 -40.88 -4.85
N THR A 91 9.27 -40.22 -3.75
CA THR A 91 8.36 -39.75 -2.71
C THR A 91 7.63 -38.46 -3.10
N SER A 92 6.52 -38.12 -2.43
CA SER A 92 5.75 -36.89 -2.71
C SER A 92 6.59 -35.60 -2.70
N GLU A 93 7.50 -35.45 -1.73
CA GLU A 93 8.40 -34.29 -1.67
C GLU A 93 9.49 -34.33 -2.76
N GLU A 94 9.98 -35.50 -3.15
CA GLU A 94 10.90 -35.62 -4.29
C GLU A 94 10.22 -35.23 -5.61
N ARG A 95 8.98 -35.68 -5.82
CA ARG A 95 8.16 -35.31 -7.00
C ARG A 95 7.93 -33.81 -7.06
N TYR A 96 7.55 -33.20 -5.94
CA TYR A 96 7.37 -31.75 -5.85
C TYR A 96 8.65 -30.98 -6.21
N ASN A 97 9.80 -31.36 -5.64
CA ASN A 97 11.08 -30.71 -5.93
C ASN A 97 11.53 -30.93 -7.37
N LEU A 98 11.27 -32.11 -7.95
CA LEU A 98 11.56 -32.43 -9.34
C LEU A 98 10.77 -31.53 -10.30
N LEU A 99 9.49 -31.28 -10.01
CA LEU A 99 8.67 -30.36 -10.82
C LEU A 99 9.13 -28.90 -10.73
N ILE A 100 9.59 -28.44 -9.56
CA ILE A 100 10.18 -27.10 -9.42
C ILE A 100 11.51 -27.00 -10.20
N ALA A 101 12.33 -28.06 -10.17
CA ALA A 101 13.57 -28.11 -10.92
C ALA A 101 13.30 -28.07 -12.43
N SER A 102 12.34 -28.88 -12.91
CA SER A 102 11.99 -28.90 -14.34
C SER A 102 11.36 -27.59 -14.82
N LEU A 103 10.64 -26.85 -13.97
CA LEU A 103 10.09 -25.54 -14.31
C LEU A 103 11.17 -24.54 -14.71
N LYS A 104 12.32 -24.55 -14.01
CA LYS A 104 13.45 -23.64 -14.30
C LYS A 104 14.14 -23.95 -15.63
N GLU A 105 13.98 -25.16 -16.12
CA GLU A 105 14.56 -25.64 -17.38
C GLU A 105 13.53 -25.66 -18.52
N ALA A 106 12.24 -25.49 -18.19
CA ALA A 106 11.14 -25.53 -19.13
C ALA A 106 11.30 -24.47 -20.22
N LYS A 107 11.09 -24.87 -21.47
CA LYS A 107 11.12 -23.95 -22.61
C LYS A 107 9.77 -23.26 -22.75
N VAL A 108 9.82 -21.96 -22.99
CA VAL A 108 8.66 -21.13 -23.32
C VAL A 108 8.60 -21.00 -24.84
N ASP A 109 7.57 -21.60 -25.43
CA ASP A 109 7.26 -21.49 -26.84
C ASP A 109 6.62 -20.11 -27.09
N LEU A 110 7.19 -19.36 -28.04
CA LEU A 110 6.71 -18.05 -28.46
C LEU A 110 6.00 -18.20 -29.80
N ASP A 111 4.83 -17.56 -29.97
CA ASP A 111 4.11 -17.57 -31.25
C ASP A 111 4.83 -16.69 -32.30
N GLU A 112 4.58 -16.92 -33.60
CA GLU A 112 5.23 -16.21 -34.72
C GLU A 112 5.02 -14.69 -34.63
N ALA A 113 3.85 -14.24 -34.16
CA ALA A 113 3.57 -12.82 -33.93
C ALA A 113 4.45 -12.22 -32.83
N TYR A 114 4.79 -13.01 -31.81
CA TYR A 114 5.71 -12.64 -30.75
C TYR A 114 7.15 -12.57 -31.28
N GLU A 115 7.57 -13.57 -32.05
CA GLU A 115 8.88 -13.58 -32.71
C GLU A 115 9.07 -12.43 -33.72
N GLN A 116 8.01 -12.04 -34.43
CA GLN A 116 8.04 -10.91 -35.35
C GLN A 116 8.11 -9.56 -34.63
N ALA A 117 7.41 -9.41 -33.51
CA ALA A 117 7.57 -8.24 -32.64
C ALA A 117 8.99 -8.16 -32.06
N GLU A 118 9.60 -9.31 -31.76
CA GLU A 118 10.95 -9.43 -31.22
C GLU A 118 12.05 -9.07 -32.26
N LYS A 119 11.88 -9.45 -33.54
CA LYS A 119 12.83 -9.13 -34.62
C LYS A 119 13.05 -7.63 -34.88
N GLY A 120 12.14 -6.76 -34.43
CA GLY A 120 12.31 -5.31 -34.53
C GLY A 120 13.26 -4.70 -33.49
N TRP A 121 13.70 -5.49 -32.50
CA TRP A 121 14.44 -5.03 -31.33
C TRP A 121 15.73 -5.88 -31.24
N GLU A 122 16.91 -5.27 -31.36
CA GLU A 122 18.20 -5.95 -31.21
C GLU A 122 18.42 -6.41 -29.75
N LEU A 123 17.71 -7.47 -29.35
CA LEU A 123 17.82 -8.10 -28.04
C LEU A 123 18.51 -9.46 -28.18
N ASP A 124 19.80 -9.43 -28.51
CA ASP A 124 20.63 -10.63 -28.52
C ASP A 124 20.53 -11.33 -27.15
N SER A 125 19.99 -12.55 -27.16
CA SER A 125 19.93 -13.55 -26.07
C SER A 125 18.78 -13.47 -25.05
N PHE A 126 17.53 -13.45 -25.52
CA PHE A 126 16.39 -13.95 -24.75
C PHE A 126 16.65 -15.43 -24.37
N LYS A 127 16.73 -15.74 -23.07
CA LYS A 127 16.75 -17.14 -22.62
C LYS A 127 15.30 -17.57 -22.47
N THR A 128 14.83 -18.45 -23.35
CA THR A 128 13.47 -19.02 -23.33
C THR A 128 13.27 -20.09 -22.25
N THR A 129 14.16 -20.18 -21.26
CA THR A 129 14.12 -21.19 -20.20
C THR A 129 13.59 -20.59 -18.91
N GLY A 130 12.62 -21.24 -18.29
CA GLY A 130 11.99 -20.78 -17.06
C GLY A 130 10.76 -19.90 -17.32
N TYR A 131 9.88 -19.82 -16.31
CA TYR A 131 8.69 -18.98 -16.34
C TYR A 131 8.56 -18.16 -15.06
N PRO A 132 9.04 -16.91 -15.07
CA PRO A 132 9.13 -16.07 -13.87
C PRO A 132 7.83 -15.94 -13.06
N PRO A 133 6.63 -15.81 -13.67
CA PRO A 133 5.38 -15.78 -12.91
C PRO A 133 5.16 -17.02 -12.04
N LEU A 134 5.54 -18.20 -12.49
CA LEU A 134 5.41 -19.42 -11.69
C LEU A 134 6.58 -19.61 -10.73
N GLU A 135 7.80 -19.35 -11.19
CA GLU A 135 9.00 -19.46 -10.35
C GLU A 135 8.90 -18.59 -9.10
N GLU A 136 8.48 -17.33 -9.24
CA GLU A 136 8.43 -16.39 -8.12
C GLU A 136 7.46 -16.83 -7.01
N PHE A 137 6.33 -17.43 -7.38
CA PHE A 137 5.31 -17.87 -6.41
C PHE A 137 5.49 -19.32 -5.94
N LEU A 138 6.16 -20.19 -6.71
CA LEU A 138 6.40 -21.59 -6.33
C LEU A 138 7.70 -21.78 -5.52
N VAL A 139 8.73 -20.95 -5.72
CA VAL A 139 10.04 -21.08 -5.05
C VAL A 139 9.97 -20.83 -3.54
N GLY A 140 9.08 -19.96 -3.08
CA GLY A 140 8.97 -19.64 -1.66
C GLY A 140 8.12 -20.65 -0.90
N ASN A 141 8.73 -21.61 -0.20
CA ASN A 141 7.98 -22.58 0.61
C ASN A 141 7.10 -21.89 1.66
N VAL A 142 5.85 -22.31 1.74
CA VAL A 142 4.86 -21.76 2.69
C VAL A 142 4.44 -22.85 3.67
N SER A 143 4.40 -22.51 4.96
CA SER A 143 3.78 -23.32 5.99
C SER A 143 2.31 -22.94 6.13
N ARG A 144 1.44 -23.93 6.11
CA ARG A 144 0.00 -23.76 6.34
C ARG A 144 -0.35 -24.25 7.74
N GLY A 145 -0.63 -23.31 8.64
CA GLY A 145 -1.27 -23.56 9.93
C GLY A 145 -2.59 -22.80 10.03
N LEU A 146 -2.89 -22.25 11.21
CA LEU A 146 -3.99 -21.27 11.36
C LEU A 146 -3.79 -20.04 10.46
N PHE A 147 -2.54 -19.71 10.16
CA PHE A 147 -2.14 -18.65 9.25
C PHE A 147 -1.25 -19.22 8.13
N VAL A 148 -1.28 -18.55 6.98
CA VAL A 148 -0.37 -18.82 5.86
C VAL A 148 0.89 -17.99 6.06
N ALA A 149 2.03 -18.65 6.24
CA ALA A 149 3.28 -17.97 6.60
C ALA A 149 4.52 -18.63 5.96
N PRO A 150 5.63 -17.91 5.78
CA PRO A 150 6.82 -18.44 5.12
C PRO A 150 7.40 -19.65 5.88
N ALA A 151 7.78 -20.73 5.19
CA ALA A 151 8.41 -21.88 5.84
C ALA A 151 9.91 -21.63 6.15
N GLU A 152 10.57 -20.78 5.37
CA GLU A 152 12.00 -20.51 5.55
C GLU A 152 12.26 -19.68 6.81
N PRO A 153 13.23 -20.07 7.68
CA PRO A 153 13.47 -19.37 8.96
C PRO A 153 13.79 -17.89 8.82
N GLY A 154 14.54 -17.51 7.77
CA GLY A 154 14.90 -16.12 7.51
C GLY A 154 13.69 -15.28 7.08
N ALA A 155 12.87 -15.81 6.17
CA ALA A 155 11.66 -15.14 5.71
C ALA A 155 10.58 -15.10 6.81
N TRP A 156 10.49 -16.15 7.63
CA TRP A 156 9.63 -16.19 8.80
C TRP A 156 9.97 -15.08 9.80
N LYS A 157 11.26 -14.90 10.13
CA LYS A 157 11.71 -13.82 11.03
C LYS A 157 11.34 -12.44 10.49
N ASP A 158 11.59 -12.19 9.21
CA ASP A 158 11.30 -10.90 8.58
C ASP A 158 9.77 -10.65 8.52
N TRP A 159 8.97 -11.70 8.25
CA TRP A 159 7.50 -11.67 8.31
C TRP A 159 6.97 -11.39 9.72
N CYS A 160 7.44 -12.12 10.74
CA CYS A 160 7.06 -11.89 12.14
C CYS A 160 7.42 -10.48 12.59
N THR A 161 8.61 -9.98 12.23
CA THR A 161 9.03 -8.60 12.54
C THR A 161 8.06 -7.60 11.93
N SER A 162 7.67 -7.78 10.67
CA SER A 162 6.72 -6.90 9.98
C SER A 162 5.38 -6.83 10.70
N LYS A 163 4.83 -7.98 11.10
CA LYS A 163 3.55 -8.07 11.83
C LYS A 163 3.65 -7.49 13.25
N LEU A 164 4.75 -7.74 13.94
CA LEU A 164 4.99 -7.19 15.28
C LEU A 164 5.08 -5.66 15.25
N VAL A 165 5.86 -5.10 14.33
CA VAL A 165 5.96 -3.64 14.15
C VAL A 165 4.61 -3.06 13.78
N GLY A 166 3.87 -3.68 12.85
CA GLY A 166 2.51 -3.25 12.49
C GLY A 166 1.55 -3.22 13.69
N CYS A 167 1.59 -4.25 14.55
CA CYS A 167 0.80 -4.28 15.79
C CYS A 167 1.23 -3.19 16.78
N MET A 168 2.53 -2.98 16.98
CA MET A 168 3.03 -1.93 17.89
C MET A 168 2.63 -0.54 17.42
N VAL A 169 2.78 -0.25 16.12
CA VAL A 169 2.36 1.01 15.52
C VAL A 169 0.84 1.19 15.66
N ALA A 170 0.05 0.14 15.41
CA ALA A 170 -1.40 0.19 15.62
C ALA A 170 -1.79 0.52 17.06
N VAL A 171 -1.14 -0.09 18.05
CA VAL A 171 -1.40 0.22 19.47
C VAL A 171 -1.11 1.69 19.77
N VAL A 172 0.00 2.23 19.28
CA VAL A 172 0.36 3.63 19.50
C VAL A 172 -0.60 4.58 18.78
N GLN A 173 -0.97 4.30 17.53
CA GLN A 173 -1.88 5.14 16.75
C GLN A 173 -3.33 5.10 17.25
N ILE A 174 -3.76 3.99 17.88
CA ILE A 174 -5.09 3.89 18.50
C ILE A 174 -5.10 4.56 19.88
N LEU A 175 -4.15 4.20 20.75
CA LEU A 175 -4.16 4.62 22.16
C LEU A 175 -3.53 5.99 22.38
N GLY A 176 -2.47 6.33 21.65
CA GLY A 176 -1.69 7.55 21.85
C GLY A 176 -2.54 8.82 21.76
N PRO A 177 -3.19 9.09 20.61
CA PRO A 177 -4.05 10.26 20.45
C PRO A 177 -5.18 10.31 21.48
N VAL A 178 -5.81 9.16 21.78
CA VAL A 178 -6.90 9.07 22.77
C VAL A 178 -6.39 9.42 24.17
N MET A 179 -5.27 8.86 24.60
CA MET A 179 -4.68 9.13 25.92
C MET A 179 -4.26 10.60 26.04
N VAL A 180 -3.71 11.20 24.98
CA VAL A 180 -3.39 12.63 24.96
C VAL A 180 -4.65 13.46 25.13
N VAL A 181 -5.71 13.19 24.37
CA VAL A 181 -6.98 13.91 24.53
C VAL A 181 -7.55 13.73 25.93
N LEU A 182 -7.58 12.51 26.48
CA LEU A 182 -8.12 12.26 27.83
C LEU A 182 -7.29 12.96 28.92
N SER A 183 -5.96 12.91 28.81
CA SER A 183 -5.07 13.57 29.76
C SER A 183 -5.23 15.08 29.73
N LEU A 184 -5.32 15.68 28.53
CA LEU A 184 -5.56 17.11 28.39
C LEU A 184 -6.99 17.48 28.78
N TRP A 185 -7.94 16.58 28.57
CA TRP A 185 -9.33 16.80 28.93
C TRP A 185 -9.51 16.90 30.42
N GLN A 186 -8.89 16.00 31.20
CA GLN A 186 -8.95 15.93 32.66
C GLN A 186 -8.15 17.03 33.37
N ASP A 187 -7.38 17.80 32.62
CA ASP A 187 -6.58 18.89 33.17
C ASP A 187 -7.51 19.96 33.77
N PRO A 188 -7.30 20.39 35.03
CA PRO A 188 -8.14 21.41 35.67
C PRO A 188 -8.10 22.76 34.97
N THR A 189 -7.15 22.96 34.06
CA THR A 189 -7.04 24.17 33.22
C THR A 189 -7.78 24.05 31.88
N ASN A 190 -8.48 22.94 31.62
CA ASN A 190 -9.26 22.76 30.41
C ASN A 190 -10.57 23.55 30.46
N TYR A 191 -10.57 24.73 29.84
CA TYR A 191 -11.74 25.61 29.79
C TYR A 191 -12.95 24.98 29.09
N LEU A 192 -12.80 23.95 28.24
CA LEU A 192 -13.94 23.26 27.63
C LEU A 192 -14.81 22.49 28.64
N GLN A 193 -14.28 22.14 29.82
CA GLN A 193 -15.11 21.55 30.88
C GLN A 193 -16.13 22.56 31.42
N HIS A 194 -15.91 23.86 31.21
CA HIS A 194 -16.76 24.96 31.70
C HIS A 194 -17.23 25.85 30.54
N PRO A 195 -18.05 25.32 29.59
CA PRO A 195 -18.37 26.01 28.33
C PRO A 195 -19.05 27.37 28.52
N LEU A 196 -19.83 27.53 29.60
CA LEU A 196 -20.49 28.80 29.95
C LEU A 196 -19.49 29.87 30.40
N GLU A 197 -18.38 29.48 31.03
CA GLU A 197 -17.31 30.40 31.43
C GLU A 197 -16.41 30.75 30.23
N THR A 198 -16.13 29.77 29.36
CA THR A 198 -15.43 30.00 28.09
C THR A 198 -16.18 30.97 27.19
N ALA A 199 -17.50 30.79 27.05
CA ALA A 199 -18.34 31.65 26.22
C ALA A 199 -18.32 33.12 26.71
N LYS A 200 -18.27 33.33 28.04
CA LYS A 200 -18.14 34.67 28.64
C LYS A 200 -16.77 35.31 28.35
N ARG A 201 -15.70 34.51 28.26
CA ARG A 201 -14.36 34.99 27.88
C ARG A 201 -14.25 35.35 26.39
N ILE A 202 -15.06 34.76 25.51
CA ILE A 202 -15.11 35.05 24.07
C ILE A 202 -15.92 36.33 23.75
N SER A 203 -15.56 37.48 24.33
CA SER A 203 -16.08 38.81 23.92
C SER A 203 -15.31 39.44 22.74
N VAL A 204 -16.00 39.81 21.65
CA VAL A 204 -15.41 40.38 20.41
C VAL A 204 -14.79 41.77 20.63
N ASN A 205 -15.12 42.45 21.73
CA ASN A 205 -14.77 43.85 21.94
C ASN A 205 -13.28 44.14 22.20
N ASN A 206 -12.43 43.11 22.40
CA ASN A 206 -11.02 43.27 22.78
C ASN A 206 -10.02 42.66 21.77
N VAL A 207 -10.41 42.45 20.51
CA VAL A 207 -9.56 41.83 19.46
C VAL A 207 -8.26 42.61 19.19
N PHE A 208 -8.18 43.88 19.60
CA PHE A 208 -7.04 44.77 19.35
C PHE A 208 -6.36 45.33 20.61
N CYS A 209 -6.40 44.64 21.75
CA CYS A 209 -5.60 45.04 22.91
C CYS A 209 -4.20 44.42 22.85
N VAL A 210 -3.23 45.21 22.37
CA VAL A 210 -1.80 44.86 22.37
C VAL A 210 -1.18 45.39 23.67
N GLU A 211 -1.43 44.75 24.81
CA GLU A 211 -0.79 45.15 26.08
C GLU A 211 0.51 44.36 26.34
N ARG A 212 1.61 45.10 26.22
CA ARG A 212 2.97 45.03 26.81
C ARG A 212 3.77 43.72 27.00
N ASP A 213 3.20 42.52 27.14
CA ASP A 213 4.02 41.31 27.25
C ASP A 213 4.29 40.69 25.87
N MET A 214 5.47 40.99 25.32
CA MET A 214 5.95 40.43 24.06
C MET A 214 6.03 38.90 24.10
N GLY A 215 6.24 38.28 25.26
CA GLY A 215 6.33 36.83 25.41
C GLY A 215 5.00 36.11 25.16
N GLU A 216 3.90 36.66 25.70
CA GLU A 216 2.55 36.13 25.51
C GLU A 216 2.12 36.27 24.04
N TRP A 217 2.35 37.44 23.44
CA TRP A 217 2.08 37.68 22.03
C TRP A 217 2.84 36.73 21.09
N CYS A 218 4.13 36.48 21.38
CA CYS A 218 4.93 35.52 20.61
C CYS A 218 4.38 34.09 20.75
N THR A 219 3.93 33.70 21.95
CA THR A 219 3.37 32.38 22.21
C THR A 219 2.04 32.18 21.47
N ILE A 220 1.16 33.19 21.48
CA ILE A 220 -0.10 33.19 20.72
C ILE A 220 0.18 33.09 19.22
N LEU A 221 1.08 33.93 18.70
CA LEU A 221 1.43 33.91 17.28
C LEU A 221 1.98 32.54 16.87
N MET A 222 2.86 31.95 17.68
CA MET A 222 3.34 30.59 17.42
C MET A 222 2.22 29.57 17.47
N GLY A 223 1.30 29.64 18.44
CA GLY A 223 0.16 28.74 18.50
C GLY A 223 -0.74 28.79 17.27
N VAL A 224 -1.00 29.99 16.72
CA VAL A 224 -1.72 30.17 15.44
C VAL A 224 -0.96 29.49 14.30
N VAL A 225 0.34 29.78 14.17
CA VAL A 225 1.19 29.25 13.09
C VAL A 225 1.32 27.73 13.15
N PHE A 226 1.58 27.17 14.33
CA PHE A 226 1.70 25.71 14.52
C PHE A 226 0.36 25.00 14.37
N SER A 227 -0.75 25.59 14.83
CA SER A 227 -2.09 25.03 14.59
C SER A 227 -2.40 24.97 13.10
N PHE A 228 -2.12 26.04 12.36
CA PHE A 228 -2.27 26.06 10.91
C PHE A 228 -1.36 25.01 10.25
N PHE A 229 -0.09 24.95 10.65
CA PHE A 229 0.88 24.00 10.10
C PHE A 229 0.45 22.55 10.34
N VAL A 230 0.08 22.18 11.56
CA VAL A 230 -0.37 20.82 11.89
C VAL A 230 -1.61 20.44 11.09
N VAL A 231 -2.60 21.34 10.96
CA VAL A 231 -3.80 21.06 10.14
C VAL A 231 -3.44 20.89 8.66
N VAL A 232 -2.54 21.71 8.12
CA VAL A 232 -2.03 21.56 6.74
C VAL A 232 -1.35 20.21 6.54
N GLN A 233 -0.52 19.77 7.50
CA GLN A 233 0.15 18.47 7.40
C GLN A 233 -0.85 17.31 7.45
N LEU A 234 -1.84 17.36 8.35
CA LEU A 234 -2.92 16.37 8.38
C LEU A 234 -3.75 16.37 7.10
N LEU A 235 -4.01 17.54 6.52
CA LEU A 235 -4.74 17.67 5.25
C LEU A 235 -3.97 17.07 4.08
N ASN A 236 -2.66 17.34 3.98
CA ASN A 236 -1.80 16.76 2.95
C ASN A 236 -1.76 15.23 3.08
N TYR A 237 -1.55 14.73 4.30
CA TYR A 237 -1.58 13.29 4.59
C TYR A 237 -2.93 12.66 4.20
N ALA A 238 -4.06 13.29 4.56
CA ALA A 238 -5.38 12.78 4.17
C ALA A 238 -5.62 12.78 2.65
N HIS A 239 -5.02 13.73 1.92
CA HIS A 239 -5.04 13.76 0.46
C HIS A 239 -4.20 12.63 -0.15
N GLU A 240 -3.00 12.38 0.38
CA GLU A 240 -2.14 11.28 -0.04
C GLU A 240 -2.80 9.91 0.23
N GLU A 241 -3.36 9.71 1.43
CA GLU A 241 -4.08 8.49 1.79
C GLU A 241 -5.34 8.26 0.94
N LEU A 242 -6.02 9.33 0.52
CA LEU A 242 -7.13 9.24 -0.43
C LEU A 242 -6.67 8.73 -1.80
N GLU A 243 -5.58 9.29 -2.34
CA GLU A 243 -5.01 8.86 -3.61
C GLU A 243 -4.51 7.41 -3.52
N ASP A 244 -3.86 7.07 -2.42
CA ASP A 244 -3.35 5.73 -2.14
C ASP A 244 -4.47 4.70 -1.98
N ALA A 245 -5.60 5.06 -1.39
CA ALA A 245 -6.78 4.18 -1.31
C ALA A 245 -7.27 3.80 -2.72
N TYR A 246 -7.25 4.73 -3.68
CA TYR A 246 -7.59 4.45 -5.07
C TYR A 246 -6.54 3.57 -5.75
N LYS A 247 -5.24 3.87 -5.60
CA LYS A 247 -4.15 3.07 -6.21
C LYS A 247 -4.10 1.65 -5.63
N PHE A 248 -4.12 1.53 -4.31
CA PHE A 248 -4.07 0.24 -3.61
C PHE A 248 -5.29 -0.63 -3.95
N GLY A 249 -6.47 -0.01 -4.05
CA GLY A 249 -7.71 -0.69 -4.47
C GLY A 249 -7.64 -1.33 -5.85
N ARG A 250 -6.77 -0.84 -6.74
CA ARG A 250 -6.58 -1.34 -8.11
C ARG A 250 -5.46 -2.37 -8.25
N LEU A 251 -4.49 -2.39 -7.34
CA LEU A 251 -3.29 -3.24 -7.46
C LEU A 251 -3.31 -4.48 -6.56
N ALA A 252 -3.77 -4.37 -5.32
CA ALA A 252 -3.55 -5.44 -4.34
C ALA A 252 -4.81 -6.24 -3.99
N GLY A 253 -6.00 -5.75 -4.30
CA GLY A 253 -7.26 -6.38 -3.90
C GLY A 253 -7.43 -6.47 -2.39
N CYS A 254 -8.29 -5.60 -1.84
CA CYS A 254 -8.40 -5.29 -0.42
C CYS A 254 -9.06 -6.39 0.46
N ALA A 255 -8.68 -7.66 0.28
CA ALA A 255 -9.15 -8.77 1.10
C ALA A 255 -8.28 -9.05 2.34
N SER A 256 -7.10 -8.42 2.44
CA SER A 256 -6.27 -8.55 3.64
C SER A 256 -6.85 -7.72 4.79
N PHE A 257 -6.93 -8.33 5.96
CA PHE A 257 -7.22 -7.67 7.23
C PHE A 257 -6.37 -6.40 7.41
N TRP A 258 -5.09 -6.43 7.05
CA TRP A 258 -4.18 -5.30 7.23
C TRP A 258 -4.48 -4.12 6.33
N ALA A 259 -4.93 -4.36 5.10
CA ALA A 259 -5.33 -3.29 4.20
C ALA A 259 -6.56 -2.55 4.75
N PHE A 260 -7.52 -3.31 5.28
CA PHE A 260 -8.69 -2.74 5.93
C PHE A 260 -8.29 -2.02 7.22
N ALA A 261 -7.68 -2.72 8.16
CA ALA A 261 -7.30 -2.21 9.47
C ALA A 261 -6.42 -0.96 9.37
N GLY A 262 -5.42 -0.95 8.49
CA GLY A 262 -4.53 0.20 8.32
C GLY A 262 -5.25 1.48 7.92
N GLY A 263 -6.16 1.42 6.94
CA GLY A 263 -6.94 2.59 6.53
C GLY A 263 -7.81 3.15 7.66
N TYR A 264 -8.40 2.28 8.49
CA TYR A 264 -9.22 2.72 9.64
C TYR A 264 -8.36 3.23 10.80
N ILE A 265 -7.23 2.59 11.10
CA ILE A 265 -6.33 3.01 12.17
C ILE A 265 -5.73 4.38 11.85
N ASN A 266 -5.29 4.60 10.61
CA ASN A 266 -4.75 5.88 10.16
C ASN A 266 -5.84 6.97 10.21
N ALA A 267 -7.04 6.69 9.70
CA ALA A 267 -8.17 7.61 9.79
C ALA A 267 -8.57 7.93 11.24
N TRP A 268 -8.55 6.93 12.13
CA TRP A 268 -8.78 7.08 13.56
C TRP A 268 -7.74 7.99 14.20
N CYS A 269 -6.46 7.76 13.91
CA CYS A 269 -5.35 8.57 14.40
C CYS A 269 -5.50 10.03 13.97
N VAL A 270 -5.80 10.28 12.69
CA VAL A 270 -6.05 11.64 12.16
C VAL A 270 -7.24 12.30 12.85
N MET A 271 -8.36 11.57 13.00
CA MET A 271 -9.56 12.08 13.65
C MET A 271 -9.31 12.50 15.11
N TRP A 272 -8.57 11.70 15.88
CA TRP A 272 -8.24 12.07 17.25
C TRP A 272 -7.20 13.19 17.32
N ASN A 273 -6.23 13.21 16.42
CA ASN A 273 -5.27 14.31 16.34
C ASN A 273 -5.94 15.66 16.03
N ILE A 274 -7.00 15.67 15.21
CA ILE A 274 -7.86 16.85 15.02
C ILE A 274 -8.41 17.36 16.36
N LEU A 275 -8.80 16.47 17.27
CA LEU A 275 -9.30 16.83 18.61
C LEU A 275 -8.19 17.21 19.59
N VAL A 276 -6.97 16.71 19.39
CA VAL A 276 -5.80 17.12 20.21
C VAL A 276 -5.49 18.59 19.97
N ILE A 277 -5.51 19.07 18.73
CA ILE A 277 -5.16 20.46 18.39
C ILE A 277 -5.92 21.49 19.26
N PRO A 278 -7.26 21.51 19.31
CA PRO A 278 -7.98 22.49 20.12
C PRO A 278 -7.60 22.38 21.61
N VAL A 279 -7.64 21.16 22.18
CA VAL A 279 -7.43 20.94 23.62
C VAL A 279 -5.97 21.22 24.03
N SER A 280 -5.01 20.89 23.17
CA SER A 280 -3.58 21.05 23.41
C SER A 280 -3.13 22.50 23.28
N PHE A 281 -3.69 23.23 22.31
CA PHE A 281 -3.21 24.56 21.99
C PHE A 281 -3.84 25.63 22.91
N TRP A 282 -5.04 25.46 23.47
CA TRP A 282 -5.66 26.46 24.38
C TRP A 282 -4.95 26.70 25.72
N LYS A 283 -3.94 25.90 26.07
CA LYS A 283 -3.29 25.94 27.39
C LYS A 283 -1.89 26.58 27.38
N LEU A 284 -1.39 27.01 26.24
CA LEU A 284 0.05 27.20 26.10
C LEU A 284 0.53 28.53 26.65
N THR A 285 1.04 28.48 27.88
CA THR A 285 1.75 29.59 28.54
C THR A 285 3.20 29.71 28.05
N HIS A 286 3.72 28.67 27.39
CA HIS A 286 5.10 28.61 26.93
C HIS A 286 5.23 28.11 25.49
N ALA A 287 5.96 28.87 24.69
CA ALA A 287 6.46 28.57 23.36
C ALA A 287 6.95 27.12 23.15
N SER A 288 7.73 26.57 24.09
CA SER A 288 8.33 25.23 23.98
C SER A 288 7.29 24.10 23.97
N GLN A 289 6.21 24.26 24.73
CA GLN A 289 5.13 23.28 24.80
C GLN A 289 4.32 23.25 23.50
N VAL A 290 4.17 24.40 22.82
CA VAL A 290 3.52 24.50 21.49
C VAL A 290 4.24 23.60 20.51
N VAL A 291 5.57 23.73 20.45
CA VAL A 291 6.41 22.97 19.53
C VAL A 291 6.39 21.48 19.88
N LEU A 292 6.54 21.13 21.16
CA LEU A 292 6.57 19.72 21.59
C LEU A 292 5.24 19.01 21.30
N ASN A 293 4.11 19.66 21.52
CA ASN A 293 2.80 19.11 21.24
C ASN A 293 2.59 18.94 19.73
N ALA A 294 2.97 19.94 18.92
CA ALA A 294 2.94 19.82 17.47
C ALA A 294 3.79 18.64 16.98
N MET A 295 5.03 18.52 17.46
CA MET A 295 5.92 17.40 17.11
C MET A 295 5.36 16.05 17.54
N THR A 296 4.72 15.98 18.70
CA THR A 296 4.09 14.74 19.19
C THR A 296 2.95 14.30 18.28
N ILE A 297 2.10 15.22 17.84
CA ILE A 297 1.02 14.95 16.88
C ILE A 297 1.61 14.46 15.55
N LEU A 298 2.60 15.18 15.01
CA LEU A 298 3.25 14.82 13.75
C LEU A 298 3.96 13.46 13.83
N PHE A 299 4.56 13.13 14.97
CA PHE A 299 5.21 11.85 15.18
C PHE A 299 4.20 10.70 15.17
N MET A 300 3.07 10.84 15.88
CA MET A 300 2.10 9.75 16.04
C MET A 300 1.52 9.25 14.71
N PHE A 301 1.22 10.14 13.75
CA PHE A 301 0.68 9.69 12.46
C PHE A 301 1.74 9.30 11.43
N ASN A 302 3.02 9.64 11.62
CA ASN A 302 4.11 9.23 10.72
C ASN A 302 4.79 7.92 11.15
N LEU A 303 4.32 7.28 12.22
CA LEU A 303 4.91 6.05 12.75
C LEU A 303 4.78 4.85 11.79
N ASP A 304 3.76 4.81 10.95
CA ASP A 304 3.51 3.72 10.00
C ASP A 304 4.25 3.88 8.67
N ASP A 305 4.81 5.06 8.39
CA ASP A 305 5.42 5.40 7.11
C ASP A 305 6.75 4.64 6.85
N LEU A 306 6.86 4.03 5.66
CA LEU A 306 8.06 3.34 5.20
C LEU A 306 9.15 4.28 4.67
N ALA A 307 8.86 5.56 4.41
CA ALA A 307 9.90 6.57 4.22
C ALA A 307 10.52 7.01 5.57
N GLY A 308 9.84 6.72 6.68
CA GLY A 308 10.23 7.10 8.04
C GLY A 308 10.80 5.96 8.89
N THR A 309 10.43 5.96 10.18
CA THR A 309 11.00 5.06 11.19
C THR A 309 10.64 3.59 10.95
N ALA A 310 9.42 3.29 10.47
CA ALA A 310 9.02 1.92 10.19
C ALA A 310 9.86 1.32 9.06
N GLY A 311 10.14 2.09 8.00
CA GLY A 311 11.01 1.66 6.90
C GLY A 311 12.41 1.28 7.38
N ALA A 312 13.03 2.13 8.21
CA ALA A 312 14.34 1.88 8.77
C ALA A 312 14.42 0.58 9.61
N VAL A 313 13.40 0.32 10.44
CA VAL A 313 13.32 -0.89 11.27
C VAL A 313 13.10 -2.14 10.42
N LEU A 314 12.27 -2.03 9.38
CA LEU A 314 11.89 -3.15 8.50
C LEU A 314 12.91 -3.40 7.38
N GLY A 315 13.89 -2.52 7.22
CA GLY A 315 14.89 -2.61 6.15
C GLY A 315 14.27 -2.44 4.76
N THR A 316 13.23 -1.62 4.65
CA THR A 316 12.52 -1.34 3.41
C THR A 316 12.38 0.18 3.22
N SER A 317 11.94 0.59 2.03
CA SER A 317 11.62 1.99 1.72
C SER A 317 10.35 2.06 0.91
N ASP A 318 9.76 3.25 0.84
CA ASP A 318 8.59 3.53 0.01
C ASP A 318 8.79 3.09 -1.46
N THR A 319 9.91 3.49 -2.07
CA THR A 319 10.24 3.12 -3.45
C THR A 319 10.39 1.60 -3.63
N LEU A 320 10.99 0.90 -2.66
CA LEU A 320 11.12 -0.56 -2.73
C LEU A 320 9.75 -1.25 -2.59
N PHE A 321 8.88 -0.71 -1.75
CA PHE A 321 7.51 -1.21 -1.60
C PHE A 321 6.70 -1.02 -2.89
N GLN A 322 6.67 0.20 -3.45
CA GLN A 322 5.94 0.51 -4.69
C GLN A 322 6.39 -0.39 -5.85
N ARG A 323 7.71 -0.55 -6.02
CA ARG A 323 8.28 -1.48 -7.00
C ARG A 323 7.83 -2.91 -6.76
N GLY A 324 7.90 -3.38 -5.52
CA GLY A 324 7.48 -4.73 -5.14
C GLY A 324 6.00 -4.99 -5.41
N LEU A 325 5.14 -4.00 -5.18
CA LEU A 325 3.71 -4.08 -5.45
C LEU A 325 3.41 -4.14 -6.96
N CYS A 326 3.98 -3.24 -7.75
CA CYS A 326 3.84 -3.27 -9.21
C CYS A 326 4.36 -4.58 -9.79
N TRP A 327 5.50 -5.07 -9.29
CA TRP A 327 6.08 -6.35 -9.70
C TRP A 327 5.16 -7.52 -9.39
N ASN A 328 4.59 -7.55 -8.19
CA ASN A 328 3.66 -8.60 -7.79
C ASN A 328 2.43 -8.63 -8.71
N TYR A 329 1.85 -7.47 -8.99
CA TYR A 329 0.71 -7.36 -9.90
C TYR A 329 1.06 -7.81 -11.33
N ALA A 330 2.22 -7.41 -11.84
CA ALA A 330 2.72 -7.80 -13.15
C ALA A 330 2.79 -9.33 -13.30
N LEU A 331 3.37 -10.00 -12.31
CA LEU A 331 3.48 -11.45 -12.31
C LEU A 331 2.10 -12.13 -12.21
N LEU A 332 1.20 -11.63 -11.36
CA LEU A 332 -0.14 -12.19 -11.24
C LEU A 332 -0.96 -12.07 -12.54
N SER A 333 -0.74 -11.02 -13.34
CA SER A 333 -1.41 -10.85 -14.63
C SER A 333 -1.06 -11.94 -15.66
N GLN A 334 0.09 -12.59 -15.50
CA GLN A 334 0.57 -13.68 -16.37
C GLN A 334 0.63 -15.03 -15.66
N CYS A 335 0.34 -15.08 -14.36
CA CYS A 335 0.35 -16.31 -13.60
C CYS A 335 -0.94 -17.08 -13.90
N PRO A 336 -0.86 -18.34 -14.37
CA PRO A 336 -2.06 -19.13 -14.62
C PRO A 336 -2.85 -19.32 -13.32
N LEU A 337 -4.17 -19.31 -13.45
CA LEU A 337 -5.08 -19.58 -12.37
C LEU A 337 -5.01 -21.06 -11.96
N ASP A 338 -5.10 -21.98 -12.93
CA ASP A 338 -4.92 -23.41 -12.75
C ASP A 338 -3.62 -23.89 -13.43
N LEU A 339 -2.72 -24.52 -12.66
CA LEU A 339 -1.48 -25.09 -13.18
C LEU A 339 -1.73 -26.17 -14.23
N ARG A 340 -2.90 -26.83 -14.18
CA ARG A 340 -3.29 -27.83 -15.18
C ARG A 340 -3.32 -27.26 -16.61
N ASP A 341 -3.53 -25.96 -16.78
CA ASP A 341 -3.50 -25.29 -18.08
C ASP A 341 -2.10 -25.14 -18.67
N VAL A 342 -1.05 -25.34 -17.90
CA VAL A 342 0.35 -25.24 -18.38
C VAL A 342 1.11 -26.56 -18.30
N VAL A 343 0.39 -27.65 -18.02
CA VAL A 343 0.94 -29.00 -17.95
C VAL A 343 0.61 -29.75 -19.24
N ASN A 344 1.61 -30.41 -19.79
CA ASN A 344 1.46 -31.33 -20.91
C ASN A 344 0.70 -32.58 -20.45
N PRO A 345 -0.53 -32.84 -20.93
CA PRO A 345 -1.32 -34.00 -20.52
C PRO A 345 -0.74 -35.34 -21.00
N LYS A 346 0.24 -35.31 -21.90
CA LYS A 346 0.94 -36.49 -22.44
C LYS A 346 2.39 -36.58 -21.96
N ALA A 347 2.73 -35.89 -20.87
CA ALA A 347 4.08 -35.91 -20.32
C ALA A 347 4.51 -37.34 -19.96
N THR A 348 5.67 -37.73 -20.47
CA THR A 348 6.29 -39.05 -20.21
C THR A 348 7.47 -38.96 -19.26
N SER A 349 7.89 -37.74 -18.92
CA SER A 349 9.01 -37.44 -18.04
C SER A 349 8.79 -36.12 -17.30
N ALA A 350 9.71 -35.75 -16.41
CA ALA A 350 9.69 -34.43 -15.78
C ALA A 350 10.10 -33.30 -16.74
N ALA A 351 10.89 -33.60 -17.78
CA ALA A 351 11.43 -32.60 -18.71
C ALA A 351 10.40 -32.09 -19.72
N ASP A 352 9.42 -32.93 -20.09
CA ASP A 352 8.30 -32.60 -20.99
C ASP A 352 7.01 -32.25 -20.24
N PHE A 353 7.09 -32.08 -18.91
CA PHE A 353 5.94 -31.84 -18.05
C PHE A 353 5.29 -30.47 -18.30
N TRP A 354 6.10 -29.43 -18.46
CA TRP A 354 5.62 -28.06 -18.65
C TRP A 354 5.42 -27.75 -20.14
N GLN A 355 4.25 -27.23 -20.49
CA GLN A 355 3.92 -26.76 -21.83
C GLN A 355 3.51 -25.29 -21.75
N LEU A 356 4.50 -24.40 -21.89
CA LEU A 356 4.33 -22.97 -21.74
C LEU A 356 4.34 -22.31 -23.12
N ARG A 357 3.18 -21.81 -23.56
CA ARG A 357 3.00 -21.15 -24.86
C ARG A 357 2.53 -19.72 -24.65
N LEU A 358 3.36 -18.75 -25.02
CA LEU A 358 2.99 -17.33 -24.95
C LEU A 358 2.63 -16.80 -26.33
N THR A 359 1.45 -16.18 -26.42
CA THR A 359 1.05 -15.36 -27.56
C THR A 359 1.34 -13.89 -27.30
N ALA A 360 1.14 -13.05 -28.31
CA ALA A 360 1.24 -11.59 -28.16
C ALA A 360 0.31 -11.01 -27.08
N THR A 361 -0.76 -11.72 -26.70
CA THR A 361 -1.79 -11.20 -25.78
C THR A 361 -1.92 -11.97 -24.47
N ALA A 362 -1.58 -13.27 -24.43
CA ALA A 362 -1.82 -14.13 -23.27
C ALA A 362 -1.04 -15.46 -23.31
N LEU A 363 -0.99 -16.13 -22.18
CA LEU A 363 -0.59 -17.53 -22.05
C LEU A 363 -1.68 -18.45 -22.63
N GLN A 364 -1.31 -19.39 -23.50
CA GLN A 364 -2.23 -20.41 -24.05
C GLN A 364 -2.37 -21.59 -23.10
N SER A 365 -3.59 -22.14 -23.00
CA SER A 365 -3.82 -23.39 -22.29
C SER A 365 -3.27 -24.57 -23.10
N ALA A 366 -2.61 -25.50 -22.43
CA ALA A 366 -2.17 -26.77 -22.95
C ALA A 366 -3.34 -27.77 -23.11
N ARG A 367 -4.48 -27.54 -22.44
CA ARG A 367 -5.65 -28.42 -22.45
C ARG A 367 -6.76 -27.94 -23.37
N ALA A 368 -6.95 -26.63 -23.46
CA ALA A 368 -8.01 -26.00 -24.23
C ALA A 368 -7.45 -25.25 -25.44
N ALA A 369 -8.24 -25.11 -26.49
CA ALA A 369 -7.91 -24.26 -27.64
C ALA A 369 -8.00 -22.74 -27.34
N GLN A 370 -8.05 -22.37 -26.06
CA GLN A 370 -8.27 -21.01 -25.57
C GLN A 370 -7.08 -20.57 -24.71
N ASN A 371 -7.03 -19.27 -24.39
CA ASN A 371 -6.03 -18.73 -23.48
C ASN A 371 -6.25 -19.26 -22.06
N ALA A 372 -5.17 -19.54 -21.34
CA ALA A 372 -5.21 -19.88 -19.94
C ALA A 372 -5.76 -18.68 -19.15
N GLU A 373 -6.66 -18.95 -18.20
CA GLU A 373 -7.08 -17.91 -17.28
C GLU A 373 -5.91 -17.51 -16.38
N THR A 374 -5.74 -16.22 -16.14
CA THR A 374 -4.70 -15.71 -15.24
C THR A 374 -5.30 -15.21 -13.94
N ARG A 375 -4.45 -15.07 -12.91
CA ARG A 375 -4.87 -14.64 -11.57
C ARG A 375 -5.38 -13.21 -11.53
N VAL A 376 -5.04 -12.38 -12.52
CA VAL A 376 -5.57 -11.03 -12.71
C VAL A 376 -6.08 -10.92 -14.15
N ALA A 377 -7.40 -10.80 -14.30
CA ALA A 377 -8.06 -10.74 -15.60
C ALA A 377 -9.05 -9.57 -15.68
N PRO A 378 -9.30 -9.00 -16.88
CA PRO A 378 -10.35 -7.99 -17.06
C PRO A 378 -11.70 -8.52 -16.58
N PHE A 379 -12.48 -7.70 -15.88
CA PHE A 379 -13.83 -8.11 -15.50
C PHE A 379 -14.73 -8.07 -16.74
N GLU A 380 -15.38 -9.19 -17.08
CA GLU A 380 -16.13 -9.38 -18.34
C GLU A 380 -17.22 -8.32 -18.62
N GLN A 381 -17.65 -7.57 -17.60
CA GLN A 381 -18.64 -6.49 -17.71
C GLN A 381 -18.01 -5.09 -17.88
N THR A 382 -16.70 -4.99 -18.12
CA THR A 382 -16.07 -3.68 -18.34
C THR A 382 -16.33 -3.13 -19.74
N PRO A 383 -16.52 -1.81 -19.87
CA PRO A 383 -16.68 -1.14 -21.16
C PRO A 383 -15.53 -1.41 -22.14
N LEU A 384 -14.35 -1.85 -21.70
CA LEU A 384 -13.22 -2.18 -22.57
C LEU A 384 -13.50 -3.35 -23.52
N LEU A 385 -14.19 -4.39 -23.05
CA LEU A 385 -14.60 -5.51 -23.92
C LEU A 385 -15.72 -5.11 -24.87
N ALA A 386 -16.56 -4.14 -24.49
CA ALA A 386 -17.62 -3.60 -25.34
C ALA A 386 -17.13 -2.55 -26.35
N ALA A 387 -16.15 -1.71 -25.96
CA ALA A 387 -15.57 -0.65 -26.77
C ALA A 387 -14.62 -1.22 -27.83
N ASN A 388 -13.83 -2.24 -27.47
CA ASN A 388 -12.96 -2.96 -28.42
C ASN A 388 -13.77 -3.74 -29.48
N ARG A 389 -15.02 -4.12 -29.17
CA ARG A 389 -15.95 -4.71 -30.15
C ARG A 389 -16.58 -3.68 -31.11
N ASN A 390 -16.66 -2.41 -30.71
CA ASN A 390 -17.44 -1.40 -31.42
C ASN A 390 -16.60 -0.21 -31.95
N GLY A 391 -15.27 -0.27 -31.87
CA GLY A 391 -14.38 0.77 -32.40
C GLY A 391 -14.47 2.13 -31.71
N HIS A 392 -15.08 2.19 -30.52
CA HIS A 392 -15.11 3.40 -29.71
C HIS A 392 -13.85 3.48 -28.83
N GLY A 393 -13.29 4.68 -28.72
CA GLY A 393 -11.98 4.94 -28.09
C GLY A 393 -11.80 4.25 -26.74
N VAL A 394 -10.53 3.93 -26.43
CA VAL A 394 -10.09 3.29 -25.19
C VAL A 394 -10.70 4.07 -24.01
N PRO A 395 -11.67 3.51 -23.25
CA PRO A 395 -12.19 4.19 -22.06
C PRO A 395 -11.05 4.47 -21.09
N SER A 396 -11.17 5.56 -20.32
CA SER A 396 -10.11 5.98 -19.40
C SER A 396 -9.75 4.84 -18.44
N LEU A 397 -8.46 4.71 -18.10
CA LEU A 397 -7.94 3.70 -17.18
C LEU A 397 -8.70 3.66 -15.84
N GLU A 398 -9.37 4.75 -15.48
CA GLU A 398 -10.19 4.91 -14.28
C GLU A 398 -11.48 4.07 -14.29
N GLN A 399 -11.96 3.66 -15.46
CA GLN A 399 -13.17 2.85 -15.64
C GLN A 399 -12.89 1.35 -15.78
N LEU A 400 -11.61 0.95 -15.86
CA LEU A 400 -11.21 -0.45 -15.91
C LEU A 400 -11.46 -1.11 -14.56
N LYS A 401 -12.43 -2.03 -14.54
CA LYS A 401 -12.59 -3.00 -13.45
C LYS A 401 -11.87 -4.29 -13.78
N VAL A 402 -10.99 -4.72 -12.90
CA VAL A 402 -10.20 -5.96 -13.03
C VAL A 402 -10.65 -6.93 -11.95
N CYS A 403 -10.52 -8.22 -12.17
CA CYS A 403 -10.75 -9.23 -11.16
C CYS A 403 -9.48 -9.96 -10.80
N MET A 404 -9.23 -10.07 -9.50
CA MET A 404 -8.23 -10.96 -8.92
C MET A 404 -8.92 -12.26 -8.49
N ARG A 405 -8.39 -13.41 -8.93
CA ARG A 405 -9.01 -14.73 -8.76
C ARG A 405 -8.13 -15.67 -7.94
N PHE A 406 -8.77 -16.48 -7.09
CA PHE A 406 -8.14 -17.57 -6.34
C PHE A 406 -8.87 -18.88 -6.63
N THR A 407 -8.14 -19.96 -6.94
CA THR A 407 -8.76 -21.25 -7.28
C THR A 407 -9.43 -21.93 -6.10
N LYS A 408 -8.78 -21.92 -4.93
CA LYS A 408 -9.18 -22.77 -3.81
C LYS A 408 -10.57 -22.45 -3.23
N ASP A 409 -10.93 -21.17 -3.22
CA ASP A 409 -12.20 -20.72 -2.64
C ASP A 409 -13.20 -20.27 -3.72
N GLY A 410 -12.82 -20.37 -5.01
CA GLY A 410 -13.55 -19.76 -6.13
C GLY A 410 -13.76 -18.25 -5.97
N SER A 411 -12.98 -17.61 -5.09
CA SER A 411 -13.19 -16.22 -4.73
C SER A 411 -12.71 -15.30 -5.84
N ILE A 412 -13.61 -14.43 -6.27
CA ILE A 412 -13.36 -13.40 -7.28
C ILE A 412 -13.45 -12.06 -6.58
N TYR A 413 -12.30 -11.38 -6.48
CA TYR A 413 -12.23 -10.04 -5.92
C TYR A 413 -12.27 -9.03 -7.07
N GLN A 414 -13.32 -8.23 -7.10
CA GLN A 414 -13.43 -7.13 -8.05
C GLN A 414 -12.59 -5.94 -7.57
N LEU A 415 -11.85 -5.35 -8.51
CA LEU A 415 -11.02 -4.16 -8.33
C LEU A 415 -11.62 -3.01 -9.15
N PRO A 416 -11.76 -1.80 -8.59
CA PRO A 416 -11.54 -1.48 -7.18
C PRO A 416 -12.56 -2.18 -6.28
N SER A 417 -12.11 -2.60 -5.09
CA SER A 417 -12.97 -3.28 -4.13
C SER A 417 -13.97 -2.34 -3.45
N ALA A 418 -15.04 -2.92 -2.88
CA ALA A 418 -15.97 -2.16 -2.03
C ALA A 418 -15.24 -1.55 -0.82
N ASN A 419 -14.29 -2.27 -0.22
CA ASN A 419 -13.49 -1.80 0.90
C ASN A 419 -12.66 -0.55 0.54
N SER A 420 -11.96 -0.57 -0.60
CA SER A 420 -11.21 0.61 -1.06
C SER A 420 -12.13 1.80 -1.35
N SER A 421 -13.35 1.55 -1.83
CA SER A 421 -14.33 2.62 -2.08
C SER A 421 -14.83 3.24 -0.77
N ILE A 422 -15.07 2.42 0.26
CA ILE A 422 -15.44 2.88 1.61
C ILE A 422 -14.29 3.67 2.23
N GLN A 423 -13.04 3.17 2.13
CA GLN A 423 -11.86 3.86 2.62
C GLN A 423 -11.65 5.21 1.91
N ALA A 424 -11.76 5.26 0.58
CA ALA A 424 -11.69 6.51 -0.16
C ALA A 424 -12.78 7.50 0.27
N SER A 425 -14.00 7.02 0.53
CA SER A 425 -15.09 7.87 1.02
C SER A 425 -14.81 8.42 2.42
N LEU A 426 -14.24 7.60 3.31
CA LEU A 426 -13.82 8.01 4.65
C LEU A 426 -12.73 9.09 4.59
N TRP A 427 -11.70 8.89 3.77
CA TRP A 427 -10.64 9.87 3.57
C TRP A 427 -11.14 11.15 2.93
N GLN A 428 -12.05 11.05 1.95
CA GLN A 428 -12.69 12.21 1.34
C GLN A 428 -13.45 13.05 2.39
N LEU A 429 -14.18 12.40 3.31
CA LEU A 429 -14.85 13.09 4.41
C LEU A 429 -13.85 13.79 5.33
N LEU A 430 -12.75 13.13 5.71
CA LEU A 430 -11.70 13.72 6.54
C LEU A 430 -11.04 14.93 5.86
N VAL A 431 -10.78 14.87 4.55
CA VAL A 431 -10.29 16.00 3.76
C VAL A 431 -11.24 17.20 3.86
N TRP A 432 -12.55 16.99 3.73
CA TRP A 432 -13.53 18.06 3.88
C TRP A 432 -13.52 18.69 5.28
N ILE A 433 -13.46 17.86 6.32
CA ILE A 433 -13.37 18.31 7.72
C ILE A 433 -12.08 19.12 7.93
N LEU A 434 -10.94 18.60 7.49
CA LEU A 434 -9.63 19.25 7.64
C LEU A 434 -9.55 20.57 6.88
N ARG A 435 -10.11 20.67 5.66
CA ARG A 435 -10.21 21.94 4.91
C ARG A 435 -11.00 23.00 5.67
N LEU A 436 -12.11 22.62 6.29
CA LEU A 436 -12.90 23.54 7.12
C LEU A 436 -12.08 23.98 8.35
N LEU A 437 -11.44 23.03 9.03
CA LEU A 437 -10.63 23.30 10.22
C LEU A 437 -9.39 24.12 9.91
N GLN A 438 -8.82 24.02 8.72
CA GLN A 438 -7.66 24.83 8.30
C GLN A 438 -7.93 26.33 8.42
N VAL A 439 -9.18 26.74 8.18
CA VAL A 439 -9.63 28.14 8.31
C VAL A 439 -10.14 28.43 9.72
N LEU A 440 -10.94 27.53 10.29
CA LEU A 440 -11.58 27.78 11.58
C LEU A 440 -10.61 27.71 12.76
N MET A 441 -9.65 26.77 12.76
CA MET A 441 -8.78 26.52 13.91
C MET A 441 -7.85 27.69 14.24
N PRO A 442 -7.14 28.31 13.28
CA PRO A 442 -6.29 29.47 13.58
C PRO A 442 -7.10 30.66 14.12
N ALA A 443 -8.28 30.92 13.53
CA ALA A 443 -9.17 31.98 13.98
C ALA A 443 -9.71 31.72 15.39
N PHE A 444 -10.14 30.48 15.66
CA PHE A 444 -10.62 30.07 16.97
C PHE A 444 -9.52 30.18 18.03
N TYR A 445 -8.30 29.74 17.70
CA TYR A 445 -7.15 29.83 18.58
C TYR A 445 -6.86 31.29 19.00
N PHE A 446 -6.84 32.20 18.03
CA PHE A 446 -6.60 33.63 18.27
C PHE A 446 -7.68 34.24 19.16
N VAL A 447 -8.95 33.87 18.94
CA VAL A 447 -10.08 34.39 19.73
C VAL A 447 -10.10 33.85 21.15
N VAL A 448 -9.65 32.62 21.41
CA VAL A 448 -9.67 32.04 22.76
C VAL A 448 -8.47 32.46 23.61
N ASN A 449 -7.26 32.49 23.05
CA ASN A 449 -6.04 32.81 23.78
C ASN A 449 -5.78 34.32 23.82
N LYS A 450 -6.80 35.11 24.15
CA LYS A 450 -6.69 36.58 24.11
C LYS A 450 -5.54 37.05 25.01
N PRO A 451 -4.71 38.01 24.56
CA PRO A 451 -3.64 38.59 25.36
C PRO A 451 -4.13 39.55 26.46
N CYS A 452 -5.42 39.55 26.78
CA CYS A 452 -6.04 40.56 27.64
C CYS A 452 -6.77 39.87 28.77
N THR A 453 -6.17 39.87 29.96
CA THR A 453 -6.87 39.52 31.19
C THR A 453 -7.96 40.56 31.44
N HIS A 454 -9.18 40.11 31.75
CA HIS A 454 -10.17 41.03 32.31
C HIS A 454 -9.64 41.50 33.67
N PRO A 455 -9.79 42.78 34.05
CA PRO A 455 -9.34 43.27 35.36
C PRO A 455 -9.93 42.48 36.55
N ASP A 456 -11.01 41.74 36.34
CA ASP A 456 -11.62 40.85 37.34
C ASP A 456 -10.83 39.53 37.55
N ASP A 457 -10.07 39.03 36.56
CA ASP A 457 -9.27 37.80 36.67
C ASP A 457 -8.06 37.97 37.61
N ALA A 458 -7.54 39.20 37.75
CA ALA A 458 -6.46 39.51 38.70
C ALA A 458 -6.92 39.38 40.17
N THR A 459 -8.22 39.53 40.44
CA THR A 459 -8.78 39.35 41.80
C THR A 459 -9.15 37.90 42.14
N ALA A 460 -9.30 37.04 41.13
CA ALA A 460 -9.54 35.60 41.34
C ALA A 460 -8.22 34.84 41.61
N ALA A 461 -7.12 35.25 40.98
CA ALA A 461 -5.80 34.66 41.20
C ALA A 461 -5.20 34.93 42.60
N SER A 462 -5.73 35.90 43.36
CA SER A 462 -5.29 36.16 44.73
C SER A 462 -6.08 35.36 45.80
N LYS A 463 -6.95 34.43 45.38
CA LYS A 463 -7.83 33.66 46.28
C LYS A 463 -7.63 32.14 46.22
N TYR A 464 -6.62 31.66 45.48
CA TYR A 464 -6.22 30.25 45.47
C TYR A 464 -4.75 30.08 45.81
#